data_AF-A0A7K0Z2N5-F1
#
_entry.id   AF-A0A7K0Z2N5-F1
#
_cell.length_a   1.000
_cell.length_b   1.000
_cell.length_c   1.000
_cell.angle_alpha   90.00
_cell.angle_beta   90.00
_cell.angle_gamma   90.00
#
_symmetry.space_group_name_H-M   'P 1'
#
loop_
_entity.id
_entity.type
_entity.pdbx_description
1 polymer ?
#
loop_
_entity_poly.entity_id
_entity_poly.type
_entity_poly.pdbx_seq_one_letter_code
_entity_poly.pdbx_strand_id
1 'polypeptide(L)'
;PTPGKKLVWLTQTTLSVDETMQSVAILKERFPEIANPPSDDICYATQNRQEAIKAIAPNADLVLVVGSTNSSNSVRLVEVALEYGAKAAYLIDYADEVKEEWLVNAETIGVTSGASVPEILVDNLLKHLSAHGYHDVEEVRATEETLLFALPKELRADLKKA
;
A
#
# COMPACT_ATOMS: atom_id res chain seq x y z
N PRO A 1 7.95 -19.24 25.20
CA PRO A 1 7.14 -18.71 26.31
C PRO A 1 6.23 -19.79 26.89
N THR A 2 6.71 -20.26 28.02
CA THR A 2 6.08 -21.20 28.95
C THR A 2 6.65 -20.79 30.32
N PRO A 3 6.02 -21.16 31.43
CA PRO A 3 4.87 -20.54 32.12
C PRO A 3 5.20 -19.30 32.99
N GLY A 4 4.17 -18.51 33.37
CA GLY A 4 4.27 -17.17 34.00
C GLY A 4 3.58 -16.04 33.19
N LYS A 5 3.30 -16.35 31.93
CA LYS A 5 2.18 -15.93 31.07
C LYS A 5 1.71 -14.47 31.18
N LYS A 6 2.54 -13.59 30.62
CA LYS A 6 2.13 -12.34 29.98
C LYS A 6 2.92 -12.22 28.68
N LEU A 7 2.28 -12.51 27.56
CA LEU A 7 2.88 -12.34 26.23
C LEU A 7 1.87 -11.66 25.33
N VAL A 8 2.32 -10.61 24.64
CA VAL A 8 1.56 -9.87 23.63
C VAL A 8 2.41 -9.85 22.37
N TRP A 9 1.79 -9.93 21.19
CA TRP A 9 2.45 -9.63 19.92
C TRP A 9 2.14 -8.20 19.49
N LEU A 10 3.09 -7.58 18.78
CA LEU A 10 2.92 -6.30 18.12
C LEU A 10 3.46 -6.42 16.69
N THR A 11 2.97 -5.61 15.76
CA THR A 11 3.49 -5.58 14.38
C THR A 11 3.98 -4.20 13.94
N GLN A 12 4.80 -4.21 12.90
CA GLN A 12 5.11 -2.99 12.16
C GLN A 12 3.88 -2.55 11.35
N THR A 13 3.68 -1.23 11.25
CA THR A 13 2.46 -0.63 10.69
C THR A 13 2.28 -0.84 9.18
N THR A 14 3.33 -1.23 8.46
CA THR A 14 3.41 -1.29 6.98
C THR A 14 3.55 -2.71 6.42
N LEU A 15 3.31 -3.75 7.22
CA LEU A 15 3.40 -5.14 6.76
C LEU A 15 2.22 -5.52 5.85
N SER A 16 2.37 -6.65 5.12
CA SER A 16 1.22 -7.32 4.49
C SER A 16 0.22 -7.69 5.58
N VAL A 17 -1.06 -7.37 5.38
CA VAL A 17 -2.11 -7.81 6.30
C VAL A 17 -2.18 -9.35 6.32
N ASP A 18 -2.13 -9.99 5.16
CA ASP A 18 -2.35 -11.43 5.05
C ASP A 18 -1.18 -12.24 5.64
N GLU A 19 0.06 -11.90 5.27
CA GLU A 19 1.25 -12.60 5.83
C GLU A 19 1.37 -12.38 7.34
N THR A 20 0.97 -11.19 7.82
CA THR A 20 0.93 -10.91 9.25
C THR A 20 -0.07 -11.83 9.94
N MET A 21 -1.27 -11.99 9.38
CA MET A 21 -2.27 -12.88 9.95
C MET A 21 -1.86 -14.36 9.90
N GLN A 22 -1.17 -14.79 8.85
CA GLN A 22 -0.56 -16.12 8.78
C GLN A 22 0.52 -16.31 9.86
N SER A 23 1.39 -15.33 10.05
CA SER A 23 2.43 -15.36 11.09
C SER A 23 1.83 -15.40 12.50
N VAL A 24 0.77 -14.62 12.74
CA VAL A 24 0.03 -14.62 14.01
C VAL A 24 -0.66 -15.96 14.25
N ALA A 25 -1.17 -16.63 13.21
CA ALA A 25 -1.73 -17.98 13.35
C ALA A 25 -0.67 -18.98 13.85
N ILE A 26 0.52 -18.98 13.26
CA ILE A 26 1.65 -19.82 13.69
C ILE A 26 2.08 -19.48 15.14
N LEU A 27 2.10 -18.19 15.50
CA LEU A 27 2.41 -17.77 16.87
C LEU A 27 1.37 -18.27 17.87
N LYS A 28 0.08 -18.28 17.51
CA LYS A 28 -1.01 -18.80 18.35
C LYS A 28 -0.95 -20.31 18.51
N GLU A 29 -0.57 -21.05 17.47
CA GLU A 29 -0.33 -22.49 17.58
C GLU A 29 0.79 -22.80 18.57
N ARG A 30 1.89 -22.03 18.50
CA ARG A 30 3.04 -22.22 19.40
C ARG A 30 2.77 -21.72 20.81
N PHE A 31 2.05 -20.60 20.95
CA PHE A 31 1.79 -19.89 22.20
C PHE A 31 0.28 -19.61 22.37
N PRO A 32 -0.51 -20.60 22.82
CA PRO A 32 -1.97 -20.48 22.84
C PRO A 32 -2.54 -19.36 23.72
N GLU A 33 -1.76 -18.84 24.68
CA GLU A 33 -2.15 -17.73 25.57
C GLU A 33 -1.54 -16.38 25.17
N ILE A 34 -0.99 -16.27 23.95
CA ILE A 34 -0.53 -14.98 23.44
C ILE A 34 -1.72 -14.03 23.28
N ALA A 35 -1.65 -12.87 23.92
CA ALA A 35 -2.66 -11.84 23.80
C ALA A 35 -2.49 -11.07 22.48
N ASN A 36 -3.61 -10.74 21.86
CA ASN A 36 -3.62 -9.79 20.75
C ASN A 36 -3.33 -8.37 21.28
N PRO A 37 -2.81 -7.48 20.43
CA PRO A 37 -2.82 -6.06 20.74
C PRO A 37 -4.27 -5.56 20.91
N PRO A 38 -4.49 -4.49 21.68
CA PRO A 38 -5.84 -3.94 21.91
C PRO A 38 -6.47 -3.33 20.65
N SER A 39 -5.66 -3.05 19.62
CA SER A 39 -6.06 -2.58 18.29
C SER A 39 -5.12 -3.17 17.25
N ASP A 40 -5.52 -3.20 15.98
CA ASP A 40 -4.61 -3.57 14.90
C ASP A 40 -3.44 -2.57 14.83
N ASP A 41 -2.22 -3.10 14.78
CA ASP A 41 -1.00 -2.29 14.68
C ASP A 41 -0.68 -1.93 13.21
N ILE A 42 -1.21 -2.67 12.23
CA ILE A 42 -1.15 -2.26 10.82
C ILE A 42 -2.06 -1.06 10.64
N CYS A 43 -1.52 0.06 10.17
CA CYS A 43 -2.29 1.29 10.11
C CYS A 43 -3.35 1.24 9.01
N TYR A 44 -4.45 1.99 9.19
CA TYR A 44 -5.56 2.05 8.23
C TYR A 44 -5.07 2.36 6.80
N ALA A 45 -4.12 3.29 6.64
CA ALA A 45 -3.60 3.70 5.35
C ALA A 45 -2.92 2.55 4.58
N THR A 46 -2.26 1.62 5.31
CA THR A 46 -1.67 0.41 4.72
C THR A 46 -2.75 -0.60 4.34
N GLN A 47 -3.71 -0.85 5.24
CA GLN A 47 -4.81 -1.79 4.97
C GLN A 47 -5.62 -1.35 3.75
N ASN A 48 -6.07 -0.10 3.73
CA ASN A 48 -6.90 0.46 2.67
C ASN A 48 -6.22 0.40 1.28
N ARG A 49 -4.92 0.69 1.22
CA ARG A 49 -4.16 0.60 -0.05
C ARG A 49 -3.99 -0.85 -0.50
N GLN A 50 -3.79 -1.78 0.43
CA GLN A 50 -3.74 -3.20 0.11
C GLN A 50 -5.12 -3.69 -0.37
N GLU A 51 -6.22 -3.25 0.25
CA GLU A 51 -7.58 -3.58 -0.22
C GLU A 51 -7.86 -3.02 -1.62
N ALA A 52 -7.47 -1.77 -1.89
CA ALA A 52 -7.60 -1.18 -3.21
C ALA A 52 -6.81 -1.95 -4.26
N ILE A 53 -5.55 -2.31 -3.99
CA ILE A 53 -4.74 -3.05 -4.97
C ILE A 53 -5.26 -4.49 -5.17
N LYS A 54 -5.84 -5.12 -4.15
CA LYS A 54 -6.51 -6.42 -4.27
C LYS A 54 -7.74 -6.38 -5.19
N ALA A 55 -8.42 -5.24 -5.29
CA ALA A 55 -9.53 -5.04 -6.22
C ALA A 55 -9.06 -4.76 -7.66
N ILE A 56 -7.92 -4.07 -7.81
CA ILE A 56 -7.35 -3.69 -9.11
C ILE A 56 -6.61 -4.87 -9.77
N ALA A 57 -5.78 -5.57 -9.00
CA ALA A 57 -4.82 -6.56 -9.51
C ALA A 57 -5.42 -7.68 -10.38
N PRO A 58 -6.57 -8.30 -10.04
CA PRO A 58 -7.13 -9.40 -10.84
C PRO A 58 -7.47 -9.02 -12.29
N ASN A 59 -7.68 -7.73 -12.56
CA ASN A 59 -8.08 -7.21 -13.87
C ASN A 59 -6.93 -6.47 -14.58
N ALA A 60 -5.72 -6.46 -14.02
CA ALA A 60 -4.60 -5.72 -14.55
C ALA A 60 -3.56 -6.65 -15.21
N ASP A 61 -3.18 -6.35 -16.44
CA ASP A 61 -2.04 -7.01 -17.10
C ASP A 61 -0.72 -6.52 -16.49
N LEU A 62 -0.69 -5.25 -16.09
CA LEU A 62 0.45 -4.60 -15.47
C LEU A 62 -0.05 -3.74 -14.31
N VAL A 63 0.62 -3.82 -13.17
CA VAL A 63 0.45 -2.87 -12.07
C VAL A 63 1.70 -2.00 -11.91
N LEU A 64 1.51 -0.69 -11.91
CA LEU A 64 2.56 0.27 -11.60
C LEU A 64 2.27 0.90 -10.24
N VAL A 65 3.18 0.66 -9.30
CA VAL A 65 3.15 1.27 -7.97
C VAL A 65 4.12 2.44 -7.96
N VAL A 66 3.62 3.65 -7.77
CA VAL A 66 4.48 4.80 -7.54
C VAL A 66 4.96 4.78 -6.10
N GLY A 67 6.27 4.88 -5.89
CA GLY A 67 6.88 4.94 -4.57
C GLY A 67 8.34 4.49 -4.58
N SER A 68 9.06 4.82 -3.52
CA SER A 68 10.50 4.54 -3.46
C SER A 68 10.81 3.14 -2.94
N THR A 69 11.92 2.58 -3.41
CA THR A 69 12.44 1.25 -3.00
C THR A 69 12.71 1.13 -1.49
N ASN A 70 12.92 2.25 -0.80
CA ASN A 70 13.08 2.28 0.66
C ASN A 70 11.75 2.34 1.44
N SER A 71 10.61 2.41 0.75
CA SER A 71 9.28 2.48 1.36
C SER A 71 8.66 1.08 1.45
N SER A 72 8.68 0.51 2.66
CA SER A 72 8.10 -0.82 2.93
C SER A 72 6.64 -0.93 2.48
N ASN A 73 5.83 0.11 2.66
CA ASN A 73 4.43 0.10 2.20
C ASN A 73 4.34 0.04 0.67
N SER A 74 5.21 0.74 -0.06
CA SER A 74 5.17 0.78 -1.52
C SER A 74 5.64 -0.54 -2.12
N VAL A 75 6.75 -1.08 -1.61
CA VAL A 75 7.24 -2.42 -1.97
C VAL A 75 6.16 -3.47 -1.71
N ARG A 76 5.47 -3.37 -0.57
CA ARG A 76 4.42 -4.31 -0.21
C ARG A 76 3.23 -4.29 -1.18
N LEU A 77 2.88 -3.14 -1.75
CA LEU A 77 1.79 -3.07 -2.74
C LEU A 77 2.12 -3.82 -4.03
N VAL A 78 3.40 -3.86 -4.44
CA VAL A 78 3.85 -4.65 -5.59
C VAL A 78 3.66 -6.15 -5.32
N GLU A 79 4.09 -6.59 -4.13
CA GLU A 79 3.95 -7.99 -3.70
C GLU A 79 2.48 -8.42 -3.65
N VAL A 80 1.62 -7.60 -3.03
CA VAL A 80 0.18 -7.87 -2.94
C VAL A 80 -0.47 -7.86 -4.32
N ALA A 81 -0.07 -6.97 -5.23
CA ALA A 81 -0.59 -6.97 -6.60
C ALA A 81 -0.31 -8.29 -7.33
N LEU A 82 0.93 -8.79 -7.23
CA LEU A 82 1.32 -10.08 -7.83
C LEU A 82 0.57 -11.25 -7.19
N GLU A 83 0.46 -11.26 -5.86
CA GLU A 83 -0.26 -12.30 -5.11
C GLU A 83 -1.75 -12.36 -5.50
N TYR A 84 -2.37 -11.22 -5.83
CA TYR A 84 -3.79 -11.10 -6.13
C TYR A 84 -4.14 -11.07 -7.62
N GLY A 85 -3.19 -11.42 -8.49
CA GLY A 85 -3.50 -11.78 -9.89
C GLY A 85 -3.02 -10.81 -10.96
N ALA A 86 -2.29 -9.74 -10.61
CA ALA A 86 -1.61 -8.94 -11.62
C ALA A 86 -0.57 -9.80 -12.36
N LYS A 87 -0.56 -9.76 -13.70
CA LYS A 87 0.40 -10.57 -14.49
C LYS A 87 1.83 -10.08 -14.34
N ALA A 88 2.01 -8.76 -14.18
CA ALA A 88 3.26 -8.12 -13.83
C ALA A 88 3.01 -6.94 -12.89
N ALA A 89 3.98 -6.62 -12.03
CA ALA A 89 3.92 -5.43 -11.19
C ALA A 89 5.32 -4.84 -10.98
N TYR A 90 5.44 -3.52 -11.04
CA TYR A 90 6.70 -2.81 -10.85
C TYR A 90 6.55 -1.62 -9.90
N LEU A 91 7.61 -1.38 -9.14
CA LEU A 91 7.79 -0.18 -8.34
C LEU A 91 8.56 0.85 -9.18
N ILE A 92 8.07 2.08 -9.23
CA ILE A 92 8.73 3.20 -9.90
C ILE A 92 8.71 4.43 -8.99
N ASP A 93 9.81 5.17 -8.94
CA ASP A 93 9.85 6.46 -8.25
C ASP A 93 9.18 7.55 -9.11
N TYR A 94 9.34 7.46 -10.44
CA TYR A 94 8.88 8.45 -11.41
C TYR A 94 8.35 7.83 -12.70
N ALA A 95 7.54 8.59 -13.44
CA ALA A 95 6.91 8.13 -14.68
C ALA A 95 7.89 7.82 -15.82
N ASP A 96 9.08 8.42 -15.83
CA ASP A 96 10.13 8.17 -16.82
C ASP A 96 10.91 6.86 -16.59
N GLU A 97 10.70 6.20 -15.45
CA GLU A 97 11.23 4.86 -15.18
C GLU A 97 10.36 3.75 -15.78
N VAL A 98 9.16 4.09 -16.27
CA VAL A 98 8.30 3.15 -17.01
C VAL A 98 9.02 2.74 -18.27
N LYS A 99 9.24 1.43 -18.42
CA LYS A 99 9.90 0.90 -19.60
C LYS A 99 8.89 0.50 -20.66
N GLU A 100 9.17 0.85 -21.92
CA GLU A 100 8.29 0.55 -23.04
C GLU A 100 7.97 -0.95 -23.13
N GLU A 101 8.94 -1.83 -22.82
CA GLU A 101 8.73 -3.28 -22.84
C GLU A 101 7.67 -3.77 -21.84
N TRP A 102 7.39 -3.02 -20.77
CA TRP A 102 6.34 -3.37 -19.80
C TRP A 102 4.94 -3.10 -20.36
N LEU A 103 4.82 -2.13 -21.26
CA LEU A 103 3.54 -1.74 -21.86
C LEU A 103 3.14 -2.64 -23.04
N VAL A 104 4.08 -3.41 -23.58
CA VAL A 104 3.84 -4.30 -24.71
C VAL A 104 2.79 -5.36 -24.34
N ASN A 105 1.66 -5.36 -25.04
CA ASN A 105 0.50 -6.23 -24.84
C ASN A 105 -0.23 -6.06 -23.48
N ALA A 106 0.04 -5.00 -22.72
CA ALA A 106 -0.76 -4.67 -21.55
C ALA A 106 -2.01 -3.91 -22.01
N GLU A 107 -3.19 -4.53 -21.94
CA GLU A 107 -4.46 -3.88 -22.29
C GLU A 107 -4.95 -3.03 -21.11
N THR A 108 -4.79 -3.53 -19.89
CA THR A 108 -5.20 -2.84 -18.66
C THR A 108 -4.02 -2.62 -17.73
N ILE A 109 -3.78 -1.36 -17.35
CA ILE A 109 -2.74 -0.98 -16.38
C ILE A 109 -3.39 -0.52 -15.07
N GLY A 110 -3.13 -1.24 -13.99
CA GLY A 110 -3.45 -0.80 -12.63
C GLY A 110 -2.43 0.21 -12.15
N VAL A 111 -2.89 1.33 -11.59
CA VAL A 111 -2.03 2.36 -11.00
C VAL A 111 -2.36 2.53 -9.52
N THR A 112 -1.35 2.55 -8.67
CA THR A 112 -1.50 2.90 -7.25
C THR A 112 -0.25 3.61 -6.75
N SER A 113 -0.24 4.04 -5.49
CA SER A 113 0.91 4.69 -4.89
C SER A 113 1.06 4.39 -3.39
N GLY A 114 2.31 4.48 -2.93
CA GLY A 114 2.62 4.42 -1.50
C GLY A 114 2.01 5.59 -0.72
N ALA A 115 1.81 5.41 0.59
CA ALA A 115 1.19 6.43 1.45
C ALA A 115 1.97 7.76 1.55
N SER A 116 3.27 7.75 1.23
CA SER A 116 4.14 8.93 1.28
C SER A 116 4.30 9.65 -0.06
N VAL A 117 3.60 9.20 -1.10
CA VAL A 117 3.79 9.70 -2.47
C VAL A 117 2.92 10.92 -2.73
N PRO A 118 3.50 12.04 -3.21
CA PRO A 118 2.73 13.19 -3.66
C PRO A 118 1.85 12.86 -4.86
N GLU A 119 0.61 13.35 -4.86
CA GLU A 119 -0.39 13.13 -5.92
C GLU A 119 0.12 13.50 -7.32
N ILE A 120 0.94 14.57 -7.43
CA ILE A 120 1.54 15.00 -8.70
C ILE A 120 2.37 13.90 -9.39
N LEU A 121 2.95 12.95 -8.66
CA LEU A 121 3.70 11.85 -9.25
C LEU A 121 2.76 10.83 -9.91
N VAL A 122 1.59 10.59 -9.30
CA VAL A 122 0.54 9.77 -9.90
C VAL A 122 -0.03 10.46 -11.14
N ASP A 123 -0.31 11.77 -11.07
CA ASP A 123 -0.77 12.54 -12.23
C ASP A 123 0.21 12.50 -13.39
N ASN A 124 1.51 12.58 -13.10
CA ASN A 124 2.56 12.50 -14.12
C ASN A 124 2.60 11.11 -14.76
N LEU A 125 2.41 10.05 -13.97
CA LEU A 125 2.28 8.69 -14.51
C LEU A 125 1.04 8.56 -15.41
N LEU A 126 -0.12 9.05 -14.97
CA LEU A 126 -1.34 9.00 -15.79
C LEU A 126 -1.17 9.77 -17.11
N LYS A 127 -0.50 10.93 -17.09
CA LYS A 127 -0.14 11.67 -18.33
C LYS A 127 0.81 10.88 -19.22
N HIS A 128 1.81 10.23 -18.63
CA HIS A 128 2.75 9.39 -19.36
C HIS A 128 2.05 8.21 -20.03
N LEU A 129 1.18 7.51 -19.31
CA LEU A 129 0.37 6.40 -19.85
C LEU A 129 -0.61 6.89 -20.94
N SER A 130 -1.22 8.06 -20.75
CA SER A 130 -2.07 8.67 -21.78
C SER A 130 -1.31 8.95 -23.08
N ALA A 131 -0.05 9.41 -23.01
CA ALA A 131 0.79 9.57 -24.19
C ALA A 131 1.10 8.23 -24.91
N HIS A 132 0.95 7.09 -24.22
CA HIS A 132 1.12 5.74 -24.75
C HIS A 132 -0.21 5.06 -25.14
N GLY A 133 -1.33 5.80 -25.16
CA GLY A 133 -2.63 5.32 -25.65
C GLY A 133 -3.61 4.89 -24.57
N TYR A 134 -3.23 4.95 -23.28
CA TYR A 134 -4.13 4.64 -22.16
C TYR A 134 -4.96 5.88 -21.77
N HIS A 135 -6.07 6.08 -22.46
CA HIS A 135 -6.92 7.28 -22.28
C HIS A 135 -8.12 7.06 -21.36
N ASP A 136 -8.56 5.83 -21.20
CA ASP A 136 -9.71 5.48 -20.36
C ASP A 136 -9.23 5.22 -18.93
N VAL A 137 -9.66 6.07 -18.00
CA VAL A 137 -9.24 6.03 -16.59
C VAL A 137 -10.46 5.78 -15.74
N GLU A 138 -10.48 4.62 -15.07
CA GLU A 138 -11.49 4.26 -14.07
C GLU A 138 -10.89 4.35 -12.66
N GLU A 139 -11.54 5.09 -11.78
CA GLU A 139 -11.13 5.18 -10.37
C GLU A 139 -11.78 4.06 -9.55
N VAL A 140 -10.95 3.21 -8.93
CA VAL A 140 -11.39 2.14 -8.04
C VAL A 140 -11.28 2.59 -6.59
N ARG A 141 -12.44 2.80 -5.94
CA ARG A 141 -12.51 3.17 -4.52
C ARG A 141 -12.96 2.00 -3.66
N ALA A 142 -12.02 1.34 -2.98
CA ALA A 142 -12.32 0.25 -2.06
C ALA A 142 -12.89 0.76 -0.72
N THR A 143 -12.42 1.91 -0.22
CA THR A 143 -12.87 2.48 1.05
C THR A 143 -12.74 4.02 1.09
N GLU A 144 -13.43 4.65 2.04
CA GLU A 144 -13.41 6.10 2.24
C GLU A 144 -12.53 6.48 3.46
N GLU A 145 -11.45 7.22 3.22
CA GLU A 145 -10.56 7.74 4.27
C GLU A 145 -11.04 9.10 4.79
N THR A 146 -11.37 9.19 6.08
CA THR A 146 -11.87 10.44 6.72
C THR A 146 -10.99 10.93 7.88
N LEU A 147 -9.93 10.20 8.22
CA LEU A 147 -9.09 10.47 9.38
C LEU A 147 -8.11 11.62 9.09
N LEU A 148 -8.10 12.65 9.95
CA LEU A 148 -7.17 13.78 9.86
C LEU A 148 -6.36 13.94 11.14
N PHE A 149 -5.04 13.91 11.02
CA PHE A 149 -4.13 14.23 12.11
C PHE A 149 -3.77 15.72 12.07
N ALA A 150 -4.38 16.48 12.98
CA ALA A 150 -4.13 17.91 13.03
C ALA A 150 -2.79 18.21 13.73
N LEU A 151 -2.08 19.24 13.26
CA LEU A 151 -0.75 19.62 13.77
C LEU A 151 -0.71 19.79 15.30
N PRO A 152 0.43 19.57 15.97
CA PRO A 152 0.62 19.95 17.37
C PRO A 152 0.21 21.41 17.65
N LYS A 153 -0.31 21.69 18.84
CA LYS A 153 -0.87 23.01 19.20
C LYS A 153 0.17 24.12 19.06
N GLU A 154 1.41 23.78 19.38
CA GLU A 154 2.58 24.66 19.35
C GLU A 154 2.84 25.16 17.92
N LEU A 155 2.84 24.26 16.93
CA LEU A 155 3.04 24.62 15.51
C LEU A 155 1.86 25.40 14.92
N ARG A 156 0.63 25.16 15.39
CA ARG A 156 -0.54 25.95 14.96
C ARG A 156 -0.47 27.39 15.47
N ALA A 157 0.18 27.64 16.61
CA ALA A 157 0.33 28.98 17.16
C ALA A 157 1.33 29.82 16.34
N ASP A 158 2.40 29.21 15.85
CA ASP A 158 3.43 29.89 15.06
C ASP A 158 2.94 30.22 13.64
N LEU A 159 2.16 29.32 13.01
CA LEU A 159 1.52 29.58 11.72
C LEU A 159 0.51 30.73 11.74
N LYS A 160 -0.09 31.05 12.90
CA LYS A 160 -1.00 32.20 13.06
C LYS A 160 -0.26 33.53 13.25
N LYS A 161 1.04 33.48 13.56
CA LYS A 161 1.88 34.66 13.78
C LYS A 161 2.68 35.05 12.53
N ALA A 162 2.90 34.10 11.61
CA ALA A 162 3.49 34.31 10.29
C ALA A 162 2.46 34.91 9.33
#